data_AF-A0A1G1J1N7-F1
#
_entry.id   AF-A0A1G1J1N7-F1
#
_cell.length_a   1.000
_cell.length_b   1.000
_cell.length_c   1.000
_cell.angle_alpha   90.00
_cell.angle_beta   90.00
_cell.angle_gamma   90.00
#
_symmetry.space_group_name_H-M   'P 1'
#
loop_
_entity.id
_entity.type
_entity.pdbx_description
1 polymer ?
#
loop_
_entity_poly.entity_id
_entity_poly.type
_entity_poly.pdbx_seq_one_letter_code
_entity_poly.pdbx_strand_id
1 'polypeptide(L)'
;MSKKLNAKFFLVYLSTLALLATGLRVLSSGPGNTFFVYAFLVLAILLWFVIEIYKKVYIFSSSVLTRCDELEELLFDIRNGTRRFYREKRRFRRIDAKDKISAKIANKDAGSFFNILNVSHAGALLRSCQDIFSAGEKLDLSMYLPYFPQPIGVRSKVVRVDHTSPEKADDFDVGVEYLNMTSIDREKLTETINLLDNDPLKKEQFASF
;
A
#
# COMPACT_ATOMS: atom_id res chain seq x y z
N MET A 1 -2.43 6.65 -28.32
CA MET A 1 -3.55 6.48 -29.29
C MET A 1 -4.77 7.38 -28.98
N SER A 2 -4.59 8.64 -28.55
CA SER A 2 -5.68 9.45 -27.94
C SER A 2 -6.13 10.70 -28.74
N LYS A 3 -5.31 11.26 -29.65
CA LYS A 3 -5.68 12.53 -30.34
C LYS A 3 -6.74 12.39 -31.46
N LYS A 4 -6.85 11.23 -32.11
CA LYS A 4 -7.81 11.02 -33.22
C LYS A 4 -9.26 10.80 -32.75
N LEU A 5 -9.47 10.33 -31.51
CA LEU A 5 -10.82 10.12 -30.97
C LEU A 5 -11.51 11.46 -30.67
N ASN A 6 -10.78 12.42 -30.10
CA ASN A 6 -11.30 13.74 -29.73
C ASN A 6 -11.81 14.54 -30.94
N ALA A 7 -11.16 14.42 -32.11
CA ALA A 7 -11.58 15.15 -33.31
C ALA A 7 -12.96 14.69 -33.85
N LYS A 8 -13.26 13.38 -33.77
CA LYS A 8 -14.56 12.84 -34.20
C LYS A 8 -15.68 13.25 -33.26
N PHE A 9 -15.44 13.23 -31.95
CA PHE A 9 -16.42 13.71 -30.96
C PHE A 9 -16.70 15.21 -31.10
N PHE A 10 -15.68 16.01 -31.39
CA PHE A 10 -15.83 17.45 -31.59
C PHE A 10 -16.69 17.79 -32.83
N LEU A 11 -16.50 17.05 -33.93
CA LEU A 11 -17.31 17.21 -35.15
C LEU A 11 -18.78 16.84 -34.93
N VAL A 12 -19.06 15.76 -34.19
CA VAL A 12 -20.43 15.36 -33.84
C VAL A 12 -21.10 16.39 -32.92
N TYR A 13 -20.34 16.99 -32.00
CA TYR A 13 -20.85 18.03 -31.10
C TYR A 13 -21.18 19.34 -31.86
N LEU A 14 -20.36 19.74 -32.83
CA LEU A 14 -20.61 20.92 -33.65
C LEU A 14 -21.83 20.74 -34.57
N SER A 15 -22.01 19.55 -35.16
CA SER A 15 -23.15 19.28 -36.04
C SER A 15 -24.48 19.24 -35.27
N THR A 16 -24.50 18.71 -34.05
CA THR A 16 -25.69 18.73 -33.19
C THR A 16 -26.04 20.15 -32.75
N LEU A 17 -25.06 20.98 -32.38
CA LEU A 17 -25.30 22.41 -32.08
C LEU A 17 -25.87 23.17 -33.28
N ALA A 18 -25.36 22.92 -34.48
CA ALA A 18 -25.87 23.55 -35.70
C ALA A 18 -27.33 23.15 -35.98
N LEU A 19 -27.67 21.87 -35.79
CA LEU A 19 -29.04 21.35 -35.92
C LEU A 19 -30.00 21.91 -34.86
N LEU A 20 -29.54 22.07 -33.62
CA LEU A 20 -30.31 22.71 -32.55
C LEU A 20 -30.60 24.17 -32.90
N ALA A 21 -29.61 24.91 -33.42
CA ALA A 21 -29.74 26.32 -33.79
C ALA A 21 -30.69 26.54 -34.97
N THR A 22 -30.67 25.67 -35.99
CA THR A 22 -31.61 25.74 -37.11
C THR A 22 -33.02 25.37 -36.68
N GLY A 23 -33.19 24.36 -35.82
CA GLY A 23 -34.49 24.00 -35.24
C GLY A 23 -35.12 25.15 -34.44
N LEU A 24 -34.33 25.83 -33.60
CA LEU A 24 -34.76 27.00 -32.84
C LEU A 24 -35.20 28.16 -33.73
N ARG A 25 -34.51 28.40 -34.86
CA ARG A 25 -34.91 29.43 -35.83
C ARG A 25 -36.27 29.13 -36.47
N VAL A 26 -36.50 27.89 -36.90
CA VAL A 26 -37.77 27.45 -37.50
C VAL A 26 -38.92 27.52 -36.49
N LEU A 27 -38.64 27.28 -35.21
CA LEU A 27 -39.64 27.36 -34.14
C LEU A 27 -40.13 28.79 -33.85
N SER A 28 -39.29 29.79 -34.08
CA SER A 28 -39.56 31.19 -33.74
C SER A 28 -40.53 31.92 -34.68
N SER A 29 -40.89 31.35 -35.83
CA SER A 29 -41.61 32.04 -36.91
C SER A 29 -43.11 31.74 -37.01
N GLY A 30 -43.71 30.97 -36.10
CA GLY A 30 -45.13 30.58 -36.19
C GLY A 30 -45.91 30.61 -34.86
N PRO A 31 -47.03 31.35 -34.75
CA PRO A 31 -47.94 31.24 -33.61
C PRO A 31 -48.73 29.92 -33.69
N GLY A 32 -48.21 28.89 -33.00
CA GLY A 32 -48.80 27.53 -32.95
C GLY A 32 -47.86 26.40 -32.52
N ASN A 33 -46.60 26.71 -32.16
CA ASN A 33 -45.52 25.72 -32.10
C ASN A 33 -45.19 25.16 -30.70
N THR A 34 -46.09 25.25 -29.72
CA THR A 34 -45.82 24.76 -28.35
C THR A 34 -45.47 23.27 -28.31
N PHE A 35 -46.14 22.45 -29.13
CA PHE A 35 -45.85 21.02 -29.27
C PHE A 35 -44.39 20.74 -29.66
N PHE A 36 -43.86 21.47 -30.64
CA PHE A 36 -42.50 21.27 -31.12
C PHE A 36 -41.44 21.72 -30.09
N VAL A 37 -41.73 22.75 -29.28
CA VAL A 37 -40.85 23.16 -28.18
C VAL A 37 -40.73 22.04 -27.13
N TYR A 38 -41.85 21.41 -26.75
CA TYR A 38 -41.82 20.28 -25.83
C TYR A 38 -41.11 19.06 -26.40
N ALA A 39 -41.35 18.72 -27.68
CA ALA A 39 -40.67 17.61 -28.34
C ALA A 39 -39.13 17.82 -28.38
N PHE A 40 -38.69 19.04 -28.64
CA PHE A 40 -37.27 19.40 -28.66
C PHE A 40 -36.62 19.32 -27.27
N LEU A 41 -37.32 19.80 -26.23
CA LEU A 41 -36.85 19.69 -24.85
C LEU A 41 -36.68 18.23 -24.41
N VAL A 42 -37.64 17.36 -24.74
CA VAL A 42 -37.56 15.93 -24.44
C VAL A 42 -36.36 15.29 -25.15
N LEU A 43 -36.15 15.62 -26.43
CA LEU A 43 -35.00 15.12 -27.19
C LEU A 43 -33.66 15.57 -26.57
N ALA A 44 -33.57 16.83 -26.13
CA ALA A 44 -32.37 17.37 -25.49
C ALA A 44 -32.06 16.67 -24.15
N ILE A 45 -33.08 16.38 -23.35
CA ILE A 45 -32.92 15.64 -22.07
C ILE A 45 -32.45 14.21 -22.34
N LEU A 46 -33.03 13.53 -23.34
CA LEU A 46 -32.62 12.18 -23.71
C LEU A 46 -31.16 12.13 -24.20
N LEU A 47 -30.77 13.09 -25.05
CA LEU A 47 -29.38 13.22 -25.51
C LEU A 47 -28.42 13.46 -24.35
N TRP A 48 -28.77 14.37 -23.42
CA TRP A 48 -27.96 14.63 -22.23
C TRP A 48 -27.78 13.37 -21.37
N PHE A 49 -28.85 12.60 -21.15
CA PHE A 49 -28.81 11.36 -20.39
C PHE A 49 -27.90 10.30 -21.05
N VAL A 50 -27.99 10.14 -22.37
CA VAL A 50 -27.12 9.23 -23.14
C VAL A 50 -25.65 9.62 -23.01
N ILE A 51 -25.35 10.92 -23.09
CA ILE A 51 -23.97 11.43 -22.94
C ILE A 51 -23.43 11.12 -21.53
N GLU A 52 -24.23 11.33 -20.48
CA GLU A 52 -23.81 11.03 -19.11
C GLU A 52 -23.59 9.54 -18.85
N ILE A 53 -24.44 8.67 -19.40
CA ILE A 53 -24.21 7.22 -19.35
C ILE A 53 -22.89 6.88 -20.05
N TYR A 54 -22.67 7.41 -21.26
CA TYR A 54 -21.47 7.13 -22.03
C TYR A 54 -20.18 7.55 -21.31
N LYS A 55 -20.19 8.73 -20.65
CA LYS A 55 -19.05 9.18 -19.81
C LYS A 55 -18.78 8.21 -18.67
N LYS A 56 -19.81 7.78 -17.94
CA LYS A 56 -19.65 6.84 -16.82
C LYS A 56 -19.12 5.49 -17.29
N VAL A 57 -19.66 4.96 -18.39
CA VAL A 57 -19.19 3.71 -18.99
C VAL A 57 -17.74 3.85 -19.44
N TYR A 58 -17.36 4.95 -20.08
CA TYR A 58 -15.98 5.18 -20.52
C TYR A 58 -14.99 5.25 -19.35
N ILE A 59 -15.33 5.99 -18.27
CA ILE A 59 -14.50 6.07 -17.06
C ILE A 59 -14.34 4.67 -16.45
N PHE A 60 -15.43 3.91 -16.35
CA PHE A 60 -15.41 2.55 -15.83
C PHE A 60 -14.54 1.62 -16.70
N SER A 61 -14.74 1.62 -18.01
CA SER A 61 -13.94 0.84 -18.96
C SER A 61 -12.46 1.19 -18.90
N SER A 62 -12.10 2.48 -18.76
CA SER A 62 -10.70 2.89 -18.65
C SER A 62 -10.04 2.39 -17.36
N SER A 63 -10.77 2.41 -16.23
CA SER A 63 -10.27 1.90 -14.94
C SER A 63 -10.13 0.38 -14.93
N VAL A 64 -11.02 -0.33 -15.64
CA VAL A 64 -10.95 -1.79 -15.80
C VAL A 64 -9.80 -2.16 -16.73
N LEU A 65 -9.64 -1.48 -17.87
CA LEU A 65 -8.54 -1.69 -18.81
C LEU A 65 -7.18 -1.50 -18.15
N THR A 66 -6.97 -0.42 -17.38
CA THR A 66 -5.69 -0.20 -16.68
C THR A 66 -5.36 -1.31 -15.68
N ARG A 67 -6.37 -1.87 -14.99
CA ARG A 67 -6.15 -2.97 -14.05
C ARG A 67 -5.89 -4.29 -14.76
N CYS A 68 -6.49 -4.51 -15.93
CA CYS A 68 -6.21 -5.68 -16.75
C CYS A 68 -4.82 -5.62 -17.37
N ASP A 69 -4.39 -4.45 -17.85
CA ASP A 69 -3.04 -4.25 -18.41
C ASP A 69 -1.96 -4.49 -17.34
N GLU A 70 -2.14 -3.96 -16.12
CA GLU A 70 -1.24 -4.22 -14.98
C GLU A 70 -1.19 -5.72 -14.61
N LEU A 71 -2.32 -6.42 -14.71
CA LEU A 71 -2.40 -7.85 -14.42
C LEU A 71 -1.78 -8.69 -15.53
N GLU A 72 -1.95 -8.29 -16.79
CA GLU A 72 -1.39 -8.97 -17.96
C GLU A 72 0.14 -8.81 -18.01
N GLU A 73 0.66 -7.62 -17.70
CA GLU A 73 2.10 -7.36 -17.51
C GLU A 73 2.66 -8.25 -16.39
N LEU A 74 1.95 -8.33 -15.26
CA LEU A 74 2.33 -9.17 -14.12
C LEU A 74 2.35 -10.67 -14.47
N LEU A 75 1.37 -11.14 -15.26
CA LEU A 75 1.32 -12.53 -15.74
C LEU A 75 2.42 -12.83 -16.77
N PHE A 76 2.72 -11.89 -17.66
CA PHE A 76 3.80 -12.03 -18.66
C PHE A 76 5.18 -12.07 -17.99
N ASP A 77 5.43 -11.27 -16.95
CA ASP A 77 6.70 -11.30 -16.23
C ASP A 77 6.90 -12.57 -15.40
N ILE A 78 5.83 -13.07 -14.76
CA ILE A 78 5.87 -14.38 -14.09
C ILE A 78 6.20 -15.48 -15.10
N ARG A 79 5.57 -15.45 -16.28
CA ARG A 79 5.79 -16.42 -17.37
C ARG A 79 7.19 -16.37 -17.95
N ASN A 80 7.79 -15.18 -18.05
CA ASN A 80 9.12 -14.99 -18.65
C ASN A 80 10.28 -15.20 -17.67
N GLY A 81 10.00 -15.53 -16.40
CA GLY A 81 11.04 -15.77 -15.38
C GLY A 81 11.85 -14.52 -15.01
N THR A 82 11.48 -13.36 -15.53
CA THR A 82 12.09 -12.07 -15.24
C THR A 82 11.60 -11.61 -13.87
N ARG A 83 12.33 -11.95 -12.80
CA ARG A 83 12.11 -11.47 -11.40
C ARG A 83 12.25 -9.95 -11.23
N ARG A 84 11.96 -9.13 -12.26
CA ARG A 84 12.23 -7.69 -12.31
C ARG A 84 11.30 -6.85 -11.43
N PHE A 85 10.21 -7.43 -10.89
CA PHE A 85 9.20 -6.66 -10.15
C PHE A 85 9.19 -6.86 -8.63
N TYR A 86 10.10 -7.64 -8.04
CA TYR A 86 10.34 -7.50 -6.59
C TYR A 86 11.17 -6.24 -6.35
N ARG A 87 10.52 -5.07 -6.42
CA ARG A 87 11.12 -3.83 -5.95
C ARG A 87 11.12 -3.88 -4.44
N GLU A 88 12.26 -4.25 -3.86
CA GLU A 88 12.50 -4.19 -2.42
C GLU A 88 12.12 -2.78 -1.92
N LYS A 89 10.99 -2.69 -1.20
CA LYS A 89 10.49 -1.42 -0.67
C LYS A 89 11.22 -1.01 0.61
N ARG A 90 11.96 -1.94 1.24
CA ARG A 90 12.65 -1.69 2.51
C ARG A 90 13.92 -0.89 2.25
N ARG A 91 14.10 0.19 3.01
CA ARG A 91 15.35 0.98 3.02
C ARG A 91 16.47 0.28 3.79
N PHE A 92 16.11 -0.56 4.76
CA PHE A 92 17.05 -1.25 5.64
C PHE A 92 16.85 -2.75 5.53
N ARG A 93 17.97 -3.47 5.35
CA ARG A 93 18.01 -4.93 5.44
C ARG A 93 17.61 -5.35 6.85
N ARG A 94 16.83 -6.43 6.95
CA ARG A 94 16.49 -7.08 8.22
C ARG A 94 17.37 -8.31 8.39
N ILE A 95 17.78 -8.56 9.61
CA ILE A 95 18.54 -9.74 9.99
C ILE A 95 17.69 -10.56 10.93
N ASP A 96 17.64 -11.86 10.68
CA ASP A 96 17.02 -12.81 11.60
C ASP A 96 17.82 -12.88 12.89
N ALA A 97 17.14 -12.60 13.99
CA ALA A 97 17.68 -12.49 15.34
C ALA A 97 17.09 -13.54 16.29
N LYS A 98 16.41 -14.57 15.74
CA LYS A 98 15.71 -15.62 16.48
C LYS A 98 16.54 -16.08 17.69
N ASP A 99 15.94 -15.88 18.87
CA ASP A 99 16.44 -16.30 20.18
C ASP A 99 17.77 -15.68 20.64
N LYS A 100 18.37 -14.79 19.85
CA LYS A 100 19.62 -14.10 20.19
C LYS A 100 19.40 -12.72 20.82
N ILE A 101 18.28 -12.08 20.52
CA ILE A 101 17.93 -10.77 21.05
C ILE A 101 16.54 -10.88 21.69
N SER A 102 16.43 -10.31 22.89
CA SER A 102 15.16 -10.18 23.61
C SER A 102 14.91 -8.73 23.98
N ALA A 103 13.64 -8.40 24.24
CA ALA A 103 13.24 -7.07 24.69
C ALA A 103 12.29 -7.17 25.88
N LYS A 104 12.31 -6.14 26.72
CA LYS A 104 11.34 -5.94 27.80
C LYS A 104 10.75 -4.53 27.67
N ILE A 105 9.48 -4.35 28.03
CA ILE A 105 8.89 -3.01 28.13
C ILE A 105 9.33 -2.40 29.46
N ALA A 106 9.98 -1.23 29.42
CA ALA A 106 10.56 -0.59 30.59
C ALA A 106 9.50 -0.16 31.63
N ASN A 107 8.32 0.29 31.16
CA ASN A 107 7.29 0.90 32.01
C ASN A 107 6.14 -0.05 32.40
N LYS A 108 6.20 -1.34 32.04
CA LYS A 108 5.18 -2.32 32.44
C LYS A 108 5.80 -3.29 33.45
N ASP A 109 5.16 -3.44 34.60
CA ASP A 109 5.54 -4.41 35.65
C ASP A 109 5.41 -5.87 35.19
N ALA A 110 4.78 -6.10 34.03
CA ALA A 110 4.76 -7.39 33.37
C ALA A 110 6.20 -7.81 33.03
N GLY A 111 6.76 -8.75 33.80
CA GLY A 111 8.07 -9.36 33.62
C GLY A 111 8.22 -10.19 32.34
N SER A 112 7.37 -9.99 31.34
CA SER A 112 7.38 -10.73 30.08
C SER A 112 8.49 -10.19 29.18
N PHE A 113 9.45 -11.06 28.90
CA PHE A 113 10.41 -10.85 27.82
C PHE A 113 9.75 -11.20 26.49
N PHE A 114 10.04 -10.41 25.47
CA PHE A 114 9.62 -10.63 24.10
C PHE A 114 10.83 -11.11 23.28
N ASN A 115 10.64 -12.17 22.52
CA ASN A 115 11.67 -12.64 21.59
C ASN A 115 11.66 -11.76 20.34
N ILE A 116 12.84 -11.32 19.91
CA ILE A 116 12.98 -10.55 18.67
C ILE A 116 13.28 -11.52 17.52
N LEU A 117 12.35 -11.63 16.58
CA LEU A 117 12.47 -12.54 15.44
C LEU A 117 13.41 -12.00 14.37
N ASN A 118 13.26 -10.72 14.06
CA ASN A 118 14.16 -9.99 13.17
C ASN A 118 14.34 -8.54 13.61
N VAL A 119 15.47 -7.98 13.22
CA VAL A 119 15.90 -6.63 13.60
C VAL A 119 16.53 -5.92 12.42
N SER A 120 16.42 -4.59 12.41
CA SER A 120 17.09 -3.67 11.48
C SER A 120 17.50 -2.41 12.23
N HIS A 121 18.19 -1.48 11.57
CA HIS A 121 18.54 -0.19 12.17
C HIS A 121 17.32 0.69 12.50
N ALA A 122 16.16 0.44 11.88
CA ALA A 122 14.97 1.28 12.01
C ALA A 122 13.82 0.63 12.79
N GLY A 123 13.92 -0.65 13.13
CA GLY A 123 12.84 -1.36 13.81
C GLY A 123 13.12 -2.85 14.00
N ALA A 124 12.19 -3.50 14.70
CA ALA A 124 12.24 -4.93 15.01
C ALA A 124 10.86 -5.57 14.87
N LEU A 125 10.85 -6.90 14.80
CA LEU A 125 9.66 -7.73 14.91
C LEU A 125 9.74 -8.51 16.23
N LEU A 126 8.80 -8.23 17.14
CA LEU A 126 8.67 -8.89 18.43
C LEU A 126 7.64 -10.01 18.34
N ARG A 127 7.87 -11.11 19.04
CA ARG A 127 6.83 -12.10 19.32
C ARG A 127 6.27 -11.91 20.72
N SER A 128 4.94 -11.88 20.82
CA SER A 128 4.21 -11.87 22.09
C SER A 128 3.19 -12.98 22.14
N CYS A 129 2.97 -13.55 23.33
CA CYS A 129 1.88 -14.51 23.59
C CYS A 129 0.59 -13.81 24.06
N GLN A 130 0.52 -12.48 23.98
CA GLN A 130 -0.60 -11.69 24.49
C GLN A 130 -1.00 -10.60 23.50
N ASP A 131 -2.30 -10.45 23.29
CA ASP A 131 -2.88 -9.36 22.50
C ASP A 131 -2.98 -8.07 23.33
N ILE A 132 -1.83 -7.48 23.65
CA ILE A 132 -1.74 -6.30 24.54
C ILE A 132 -1.31 -5.03 23.82
N PHE A 133 -1.12 -5.09 22.50
CA PHE A 133 -0.54 -4.00 21.72
C PHE A 133 -1.53 -3.44 20.71
N SER A 134 -1.55 -2.12 20.59
CA SER A 134 -2.34 -1.44 19.56
C SER A 134 -1.45 -0.75 18.54
N ALA A 135 -1.84 -0.80 17.27
CA ALA A 135 -1.14 -0.04 16.23
C ALA A 135 -1.13 1.46 16.57
N GLY A 136 0.05 2.07 16.51
CA GLY A 136 0.27 3.47 16.90
C GLY A 136 0.74 3.68 18.33
N GLU A 137 0.63 2.68 19.21
CA GLU A 137 1.09 2.74 20.60
C GLU A 137 2.61 3.01 20.67
N LYS A 138 3.03 3.81 21.64
CA LYS A 138 4.45 4.11 21.89
C LYS A 138 4.95 3.27 23.06
N LEU A 139 6.06 2.57 22.86
CA LEU A 139 6.66 1.68 23.83
C LEU A 139 8.09 2.09 24.12
N ASP A 140 8.47 2.14 25.40
CA ASP A 140 9.86 2.24 25.81
C ASP A 140 10.38 0.81 26.02
N LEU A 141 11.30 0.38 25.16
CA LEU A 141 11.86 -0.96 25.14
C LEU A 141 13.28 -0.96 25.71
N SER A 142 13.54 -1.91 26.60
CA SER A 142 14.89 -2.32 27.00
C SER A 142 15.27 -3.55 26.19
N MET A 143 16.15 -3.39 25.19
CA MET A 143 16.59 -4.50 24.35
C MET A 143 17.91 -5.09 24.86
N TYR A 144 17.94 -6.41 25.04
CA TYR A 144 19.10 -7.16 25.50
C TYR A 144 19.84 -7.71 24.28
N LEU A 145 21.03 -7.15 24.03
CA LEU A 145 21.90 -7.55 22.93
C LEU A 145 22.91 -8.59 23.44
N PRO A 146 23.24 -9.64 22.68
CA PRO A 146 24.05 -10.76 23.17
C PRO A 146 25.50 -10.38 23.48
N TYR A 147 26.03 -9.30 22.89
CA TYR A 147 27.42 -8.88 23.04
C TYR A 147 27.62 -7.76 24.08
N PHE A 148 26.53 -7.26 24.68
CA PHE A 148 26.59 -6.13 25.61
C PHE A 148 25.91 -6.47 26.94
N PRO A 149 26.56 -6.20 28.08
CA PRO A 149 26.03 -6.58 29.38
C PRO A 149 24.81 -5.75 29.81
N GLN A 150 24.71 -4.51 29.32
CA GLN A 150 23.61 -3.60 29.65
C GLN A 150 22.61 -3.55 28.49
N PRO A 151 21.30 -3.61 28.77
CA PRO A 151 20.29 -3.44 27.74
C PRO A 151 20.34 -2.02 27.19
N ILE A 152 20.00 -1.89 25.91
CA ILE A 152 19.87 -0.59 25.27
C ILE A 152 18.45 -0.05 25.39
N GLY A 153 18.33 1.27 25.58
CA GLY A 153 17.04 1.94 25.71
C GLY A 153 16.52 2.43 24.35
N VAL A 154 15.32 2.00 23.96
CA VAL A 154 14.74 2.33 22.65
C VAL A 154 13.30 2.78 22.81
N ARG A 155 13.01 4.02 22.43
CA ARG A 155 11.63 4.47 22.29
C ARG A 155 11.12 4.07 20.91
N SER A 156 10.01 3.35 20.87
CA SER A 156 9.46 2.74 19.66
C SER A 156 7.97 3.01 19.50
N LYS A 157 7.46 2.77 18.29
CA LYS A 157 6.04 2.84 17.93
C LYS A 157 5.62 1.51 17.32
N VAL A 158 4.50 0.96 17.77
CA VAL A 158 3.88 -0.21 17.14
C VAL A 158 3.34 0.22 15.76
N VAL A 159 3.81 -0.42 14.71
CA VAL A 159 3.37 -0.14 13.32
C VAL A 159 2.41 -1.20 12.78
N ARG A 160 2.48 -2.43 13.29
CA ARG A 160 1.56 -3.51 12.94
C ARG A 160 1.50 -4.55 14.06
N VAL A 161 0.35 -5.22 14.15
CA VAL A 161 0.12 -6.38 15.01
C VAL A 161 -0.57 -7.42 14.14
N ASP A 162 0.09 -8.53 13.88
CA ASP A 162 -0.38 -9.61 13.02
C ASP A 162 -0.47 -10.91 13.83
N HIS A 163 -1.45 -11.78 13.55
CA HIS A 163 -1.45 -13.14 14.11
C HIS A 163 -0.43 -14.01 13.38
N THR A 164 0.36 -14.78 14.13
CA THR A 164 1.41 -15.64 13.57
C THR A 164 0.85 -16.73 12.67
N SER A 165 -0.25 -17.34 13.10
CA SER A 165 -0.95 -18.38 12.37
C SER A 165 -2.42 -18.38 12.81
N PRO A 166 -3.38 -18.57 11.89
CA PRO A 166 -4.78 -18.77 12.26
C PRO A 166 -4.98 -19.98 13.19
N GLU A 167 -4.05 -20.92 13.22
CA GLU A 167 -4.12 -22.13 14.05
C GLU A 167 -3.54 -21.94 15.47
N LYS A 168 -2.69 -20.93 15.67
CA LYS A 168 -2.09 -20.60 16.98
C LYS A 168 -2.62 -19.26 17.44
N ALA A 169 -3.79 -19.29 18.08
CA ALA A 169 -4.52 -18.08 18.49
C ALA A 169 -3.71 -17.14 19.38
N ASP A 170 -2.72 -17.65 20.11
CA ASP A 170 -2.06 -16.91 21.18
C ASP A 170 -0.76 -16.21 20.76
N ASP A 171 -0.22 -16.48 19.56
CA ASP A 171 1.07 -15.90 19.12
C ASP A 171 0.90 -14.71 18.19
N PHE A 172 1.33 -13.54 18.65
CA PHE A 172 1.26 -12.26 17.95
C PHE A 172 2.63 -11.80 17.46
N ASP A 173 2.64 -11.30 16.23
CA ASP A 173 3.75 -10.60 15.60
C ASP A 173 3.56 -9.10 15.71
N VAL A 174 4.42 -8.46 16.50
CA VAL A 174 4.35 -7.03 16.79
C VAL A 174 5.50 -6.34 16.10
N GLY A 175 5.22 -5.65 15.00
CA GLY A 175 6.19 -4.83 14.31
C GLY A 175 6.35 -3.49 15.00
N VAL A 176 7.58 -3.12 15.35
CA VAL A 176 7.91 -1.84 15.99
C VAL A 176 8.90 -1.03 15.15
N GLU A 177 8.69 0.28 15.09
CA GLU A 177 9.59 1.27 14.50
C GLU A 177 10.29 2.05 15.60
N TYR A 178 11.60 2.28 15.47
CA TYR A 178 12.38 3.05 16.43
C TYR A 178 12.16 4.55 16.22
N LEU A 179 11.67 5.23 17.24
CA LEU A 179 11.48 6.69 17.25
C LEU A 179 12.71 7.41 17.77
N ASN A 180 13.29 6.93 18.86
CA ASN A 180 14.45 7.54 19.49
C ASN A 180 15.35 6.51 20.18
N MET A 181 16.66 6.75 20.10
CA MET A 181 17.72 5.92 20.65
C MET A 181 18.96 6.80 20.82
N THR A 182 19.72 6.60 21.89
CA THR A 182 20.99 7.31 22.08
C THR A 182 22.00 6.92 20.99
N SER A 183 22.98 7.77 20.70
CA SER A 183 24.03 7.46 19.73
C SER A 183 24.81 6.19 20.12
N ILE A 184 25.16 6.08 21.41
CA ILE A 184 25.88 4.93 21.97
C ILE A 184 25.07 3.64 21.79
N ASP A 185 23.77 3.67 22.09
CA ASP A 185 22.91 2.49 21.93
C ASP A 185 22.71 2.10 20.46
N ARG A 186 22.67 3.10 19.56
CA ARG A 186 22.60 2.88 18.11
C ARG A 186 23.86 2.23 17.57
N GLU A 187 25.02 2.60 18.08
CA GLU A 187 26.29 1.97 17.74
C GLU A 187 26.31 0.51 18.19
N LYS A 188 25.93 0.22 19.44
CA LYS A 188 25.81 -1.17 19.95
C LYS A 188 24.86 -2.03 19.12
N LEU A 189 23.70 -1.48 18.74
CA LEU A 189 22.74 -2.19 17.88
C LEU A 189 23.35 -2.45 16.49
N THR A 190 24.02 -1.46 15.91
CA THR A 190 24.66 -1.57 14.59
C THR A 190 25.77 -2.62 14.59
N GLU A 191 26.60 -2.62 15.62
CA GLU A 191 27.64 -3.64 15.82
C GLU A 191 27.03 -5.03 15.96
N THR A 192 25.99 -5.18 16.78
CA THR A 192 25.27 -6.46 16.93
C THR A 192 24.70 -6.95 15.61
N ILE A 193 24.05 -6.08 14.83
CA ILE A 193 23.50 -6.38 13.50
C ILE A 193 24.62 -6.88 12.58
N ASN A 194 25.75 -6.17 12.51
CA ASN A 194 26.88 -6.56 11.66
C ASN A 194 27.49 -7.92 12.06
N LEU A 195 27.59 -8.19 13.36
CA LEU A 195 28.08 -9.47 13.87
C LEU A 195 27.12 -10.62 13.54
N LEU A 196 25.81 -10.40 13.67
CA LEU A 196 24.78 -11.39 13.35
C LEU A 196 24.62 -11.66 11.84
N ASP A 197 24.92 -10.68 10.98
CA ASP A 197 24.92 -10.89 9.52
C ASP A 197 26.09 -11.75 9.07
N ASN A 198 27.23 -11.61 9.75
CA ASN A 198 28.49 -12.27 9.40
C ASN A 198 28.71 -13.60 10.12
N ASP A 199 27.74 -14.08 10.91
CA ASP A 199 27.84 -15.32 11.67
C ASP A 199 28.16 -16.51 10.74
N PRO A 200 29.35 -17.13 10.86
CA PRO A 200 29.82 -18.17 9.93
C PRO A 200 28.91 -19.40 9.92
N LEU A 201 28.19 -19.67 11.01
CA LEU A 201 27.25 -20.80 11.11
C LEU A 201 26.08 -20.69 10.11
N LYS A 202 25.73 -19.48 9.65
CA LYS A 202 24.75 -19.31 8.57
C LYS A 202 25.30 -19.73 7.21
N LYS A 203 26.60 -19.59 6.96
CA LYS A 203 27.19 -19.85 5.63
C LYS A 203 27.20 -21.35 5.28
N GLU A 204 27.37 -22.22 6.26
CA GLU A 204 27.39 -23.68 6.03
C GLU A 204 26.00 -24.23 5.65
N GLN A 205 24.92 -23.68 6.22
CA GLN A 205 23.55 -24.10 5.88
C GLN A 205 23.10 -23.73 4.46
N PHE A 206 23.71 -22.73 3.84
CA PHE A 206 23.43 -22.35 2.45
C PHE A 206 24.41 -22.96 1.44
N ALA A 207 25.54 -23.51 1.89
CA ALA A 207 26.52 -24.18 1.04
C ALA A 207 26.16 -25.66 0.77
N SER A 208 25.17 -26.21 1.47
CA SER A 208 24.71 -27.61 1.35
C SER A 208 23.48 -27.78 0.44
N PHE A 209 23.07 -26.76 -0.30
CA PHE A 209 22.01 -26.80 -1.32
C PHE A 209 22.58 -26.52 -2.70
#